data_AF-A0A101EMP0-F1
#
_entry.id   AF-A0A101EMP0-F1
#
_cell.length_a   1.000
_cell.length_b   1.000
_cell.length_c   1.000
_cell.angle_alpha   90.00
_cell.angle_beta   90.00
_cell.angle_gamma   90.00
#
_symmetry.space_group_name_H-M   'P 1'
#
loop_
_entity.id
_entity.type
_entity.pdbx_description
1 polymer ?
#
loop_
_entity_poly.entity_id
_entity_poly.type
_entity_poly.pdbx_seq_one_letter_code
_entity_poly.pdbx_strand_id
1 'polypeptide(L)'
;MDYNGHVLSGLLTYPLAVLFASFLKQYAGIPFKMSLMATIFGYAVYVLGSDLPDLDHPEALIHRGIKPIVSVMVGSVVVVKIRDSISFGNDTWMDGSVSWAIGALFAVGAWYAFGAVIPKHRGVVHSLMFASIYGLSIFALCRYGLIFRFEEAFFVAFMAFLGYTLHLVEDKEVKLI
;
A
#
# COMPACT_ATOMS: atom_id res chain seq x y z
N MET A 1 9.93 15.66 7.17
CA MET A 1 9.59 16.81 6.30
C MET A 1 8.09 17.06 6.43
N ASP A 2 7.45 17.86 5.59
CA ASP A 2 5.98 17.77 5.45
C ASP A 2 5.63 16.81 4.30
N TYR A 3 4.35 16.46 4.16
CA TYR A 3 3.82 15.60 3.08
C TYR A 3 4.35 16.02 1.70
N ASN A 4 4.34 17.32 1.40
CA ASN A 4 4.79 17.83 0.10
C ASN A 4 6.28 17.58 -0.11
N GLY A 5 7.10 17.75 0.92
CA GLY A 5 8.53 17.45 0.87
C GLY A 5 8.82 15.98 0.56
N HIS A 6 8.15 15.07 1.25
CA HIS A 6 8.33 13.62 1.08
C HIS A 6 7.89 13.12 -0.31
N VAL A 7 6.73 13.58 -0.78
CA VAL A 7 6.25 13.23 -2.13
C VAL A 7 7.13 13.84 -3.20
N LEU A 8 7.51 15.13 -3.07
CA LEU A 8 8.38 15.80 -4.04
C LEU A 8 9.73 15.11 -4.13
N SER A 9 10.31 14.72 -3.00
CA SER A 9 11.55 13.96 -2.99
C SER A 9 11.42 12.60 -3.67
N GLY A 10 10.34 11.87 -3.39
CA GLY A 10 10.03 10.63 -4.08
C GLY A 10 9.96 10.80 -5.60
N LEU A 11 9.30 11.87 -6.06
CA LEU A 11 9.19 12.21 -7.49
C LEU A 11 10.56 12.51 -8.11
N LEU A 12 11.40 13.29 -7.42
CA LEU A 12 12.68 13.76 -7.96
C LEU A 12 13.79 12.72 -7.90
N THR A 13 13.79 11.84 -6.89
CA THR A 13 14.90 10.91 -6.62
C THR A 13 14.71 9.53 -7.26
N TYR A 14 13.54 9.24 -7.83
CA TYR A 14 13.31 7.96 -8.52
C TYR A 14 14.35 7.63 -9.62
N PRO A 15 14.82 8.57 -10.47
CA PRO A 15 15.89 8.28 -11.43
C PRO A 15 17.17 7.77 -10.77
N LEU A 16 17.51 8.25 -9.56
CA LEU A 16 18.66 7.75 -8.80
C LEU A 16 18.41 6.34 -8.27
N ALA A 17 17.19 6.01 -7.85
CA ALA A 17 16.82 4.66 -7.44
C ALA A 17 16.92 3.66 -8.61
N VAL A 18 16.49 4.05 -9.81
CA VAL A 18 16.63 3.24 -11.02
C VAL A 18 18.11 3.07 -11.42
N LEU A 19 18.91 4.13 -11.30
CA LEU A 19 20.35 4.06 -11.52
C LEU A 19 21.01 3.08 -10.55
N PHE A 20 20.64 3.13 -9.26
CA PHE A 20 21.15 2.21 -8.25
C PHE A 20 20.74 0.75 -8.54
N ALA A 21 19.48 0.50 -8.90
CA ALA A 21 19.04 -0.84 -9.30
C ALA A 21 19.76 -1.35 -10.55
N SER A 22 20.02 -0.45 -11.52
CA SER A 22 20.79 -0.78 -12.72
C SER A 22 22.23 -1.15 -12.39
N PHE A 23 22.85 -0.41 -11.47
CA PHE A 23 24.18 -0.72 -10.94
C PHE A 23 24.20 -2.10 -10.27
N LEU A 24 23.25 -2.39 -9.37
CA LEU A 24 23.15 -3.69 -8.70
C LEU A 24 22.94 -4.84 -9.68
N LYS A 25 22.10 -4.64 -10.70
CA LYS A 25 21.92 -5.61 -11.77
C LYS A 25 23.23 -5.89 -12.51
N GLN A 26 23.94 -4.83 -12.90
CA GLN A 26 25.15 -4.94 -13.73
C GLN A 26 26.33 -5.55 -12.96
N TYR A 27 26.54 -5.13 -11.71
CA TYR A 27 27.77 -5.44 -10.96
C TYR A 27 27.58 -6.48 -9.85
N ALA A 28 26.37 -6.62 -9.31
CA ALA A 28 26.05 -7.62 -8.29
C ALA A 28 25.20 -8.79 -8.82
N GLY A 29 24.86 -8.77 -10.11
CA GLY A 29 24.11 -9.85 -10.77
C GLY A 29 22.68 -10.03 -10.25
N ILE A 30 22.11 -9.01 -9.60
CA ILE A 30 20.74 -9.08 -9.09
C ILE A 30 19.77 -9.22 -10.28
N PRO A 31 18.82 -10.17 -10.27
CA PRO A 31 17.99 -10.50 -11.42
C PRO A 31 16.85 -9.49 -11.63
N PHE A 32 17.15 -8.18 -11.66
CA PHE A 32 16.16 -7.15 -11.90
C PHE A 32 15.77 -7.07 -13.38
N LYS A 33 14.46 -7.04 -13.65
CA LYS A 33 13.93 -6.76 -14.98
C LYS A 33 13.15 -5.44 -14.97
N MET A 34 13.75 -4.41 -15.56
CA MET A 34 13.22 -3.06 -15.68
C MET A 34 12.42 -2.90 -16.99
N SER A 35 11.35 -3.67 -17.16
CA SER A 35 10.41 -3.43 -18.27
C SER A 35 9.67 -2.11 -18.06
N LEU A 36 9.08 -1.55 -19.12
CA LEU A 36 8.33 -0.30 -19.02
C LEU A 36 7.23 -0.35 -17.94
N MET A 37 6.50 -1.46 -17.85
CA MET A 37 5.48 -1.62 -16.82
C MET A 37 6.10 -1.71 -15.42
N ALA A 38 7.22 -2.43 -15.28
CA ALA A 38 7.90 -2.53 -13.99
C ALA A 38 8.46 -1.17 -13.53
N THR A 39 8.97 -0.33 -14.44
CA THR A 39 9.45 1.00 -14.10
C THR A 39 8.33 1.99 -13.82
N ILE A 40 7.17 1.91 -14.51
CA ILE A 40 5.99 2.72 -14.19
C ILE A 40 5.44 2.35 -12.81
N PHE A 41 5.22 1.05 -12.55
CA PHE A 41 4.73 0.59 -11.25
C PHE A 41 5.75 0.84 -10.13
N GLY A 42 7.03 0.60 -10.41
CA GLY A 42 8.14 0.90 -9.51
C GLY A 42 8.14 2.36 -9.10
N TYR A 43 7.88 3.29 -10.03
CA TYR A 43 7.81 4.71 -9.72
C TYR A 43 6.64 5.03 -8.79
N ALA A 44 5.46 4.49 -9.10
CA ALA A 44 4.27 4.70 -8.28
C ALA A 44 4.49 4.22 -6.84
N VAL A 45 4.99 3.00 -6.65
CA VAL A 45 5.21 2.44 -5.30
C VAL A 45 6.38 3.08 -4.56
N TYR A 46 7.37 3.62 -5.29
CA TYR A 46 8.47 4.40 -4.71
C TYR A 46 7.96 5.72 -4.12
N VAL A 47 7.19 6.48 -4.91
CA VAL A 47 6.60 7.76 -4.48
C VAL A 47 5.57 7.56 -3.38
N LEU A 48 4.73 6.52 -3.47
CA LEU A 48 3.83 6.18 -2.36
C LEU A 48 4.61 5.78 -1.11
N GLY A 49 5.68 5.00 -1.28
CA GLY A 49 6.56 4.59 -0.19
C GLY A 49 7.23 5.77 0.51
N SER A 50 7.55 6.86 -0.19
CA SER A 50 8.21 8.02 0.43
C SER A 50 7.31 8.82 1.36
N ASP A 51 6.00 8.61 1.34
CA ASP A 51 5.03 9.24 2.26
C ASP A 51 4.32 8.22 3.18
N LEU A 52 4.34 6.93 2.81
CA LEU A 52 3.66 5.87 3.55
C LEU A 52 3.97 5.80 5.06
N PRO A 53 5.19 6.07 5.55
CA PRO A 53 5.45 5.98 6.98
C PRO A 53 4.71 7.05 7.79
N ASP A 54 4.39 8.20 7.19
CA ASP A 54 3.57 9.27 7.77
C ASP A 54 2.06 8.95 7.78
N LEU A 55 1.68 7.69 7.57
CA LEU A 55 0.33 7.15 7.78
C LEU A 55 -0.25 7.43 9.17
N ASP A 56 0.58 7.74 10.17
CA ASP A 56 0.16 8.10 11.52
C ASP A 56 -0.24 9.59 11.63
N HIS A 57 0.14 10.44 10.67
CA HIS A 57 -0.21 11.85 10.67
C HIS A 57 -1.67 12.05 10.21
N PRO A 58 -2.56 12.68 11.00
CA PRO A 58 -3.99 12.79 10.71
C PRO A 58 -4.32 13.62 9.45
N GLU A 59 -3.37 14.44 9.01
CA GLU A 59 -3.46 15.22 7.76
C GLU A 59 -2.90 14.49 6.53
N ALA A 60 -2.23 13.35 6.69
CA ALA A 60 -1.67 12.62 5.55
C ALA A 60 -2.79 12.12 4.64
N LEU A 61 -2.64 12.34 3.33
CA LEU A 61 -3.60 11.91 2.31
C LEU A 61 -3.81 10.39 2.36
N ILE A 62 -2.75 9.63 2.65
CA ILE A 62 -2.82 8.18 2.76
C ILE A 62 -3.62 7.78 4.02
N HIS A 63 -3.43 8.46 5.16
CA HIS A 63 -4.24 8.23 6.38
C HIS A 63 -5.74 8.44 6.10
N ARG A 64 -6.07 9.48 5.33
CA ARG A 64 -7.44 9.82 4.95
C ARG A 64 -8.02 8.90 3.89
N GLY A 65 -7.18 8.38 2.99
CA GLY A 65 -7.60 7.52 1.87
C GLY A 65 -7.75 6.05 2.22
N ILE A 66 -6.90 5.51 3.11
CA ILE A 66 -6.91 4.06 3.37
C ILE A 66 -8.11 3.61 4.21
N LYS A 67 -8.56 4.44 5.16
CA LYS A 67 -9.77 4.19 5.97
C LYS A 67 -11.01 3.95 5.11
N PRO A 68 -11.41 4.83 4.18
CA PRO A 68 -12.58 4.60 3.34
C PRO A 68 -12.39 3.38 2.42
N ILE A 69 -11.19 3.16 1.87
CA ILE A 69 -10.92 1.98 1.02
C ILE A 69 -11.18 0.68 1.79
N VAL A 70 -10.54 0.52 2.96
CA VAL A 70 -10.71 -0.68 3.80
C VAL A 70 -12.18 -0.85 4.22
N SER A 71 -12.84 0.24 4.61
CA SER A 71 -14.25 0.22 5.03
C SER A 71 -15.18 -0.28 3.92
N VAL A 72 -15.02 0.27 2.71
CA VAL A 72 -15.81 -0.14 1.53
C VAL A 72 -15.52 -1.59 1.15
N MET A 73 -14.26 -2.02 1.20
CA MET A 73 -13.89 -3.42 0.93
C MET A 73 -14.56 -4.38 1.92
N VAL A 74 -14.50 -4.09 3.22
CA VAL A 74 -15.13 -4.94 4.24
C VAL A 74 -16.65 -5.00 4.04
N GLY A 75 -17.30 -3.84 3.84
CA GLY A 75 -18.74 -3.81 3.58
C GLY A 75 -19.14 -4.60 2.34
N SER A 76 -18.38 -4.46 1.25
CA SER A 76 -18.62 -5.18 -0.01
C SER A 76 -18.44 -6.69 0.16
N VAL A 77 -17.41 -7.13 0.88
CA VAL A 77 -17.20 -8.56 1.18
C VAL A 77 -18.36 -9.13 1.99
N VAL A 78 -18.88 -8.38 2.95
CA VAL A 78 -20.05 -8.79 3.74
C VAL A 78 -21.26 -8.97 2.84
N VAL A 79 -21.56 -7.99 1.98
CA VAL A 79 -22.67 -8.10 0.99
C VAL A 79 -22.52 -9.36 0.16
N VAL A 80 -21.33 -9.60 -0.42
CA VAL A 80 -21.06 -10.79 -1.25
C VAL A 80 -21.29 -12.10 -0.49
N LYS A 81 -20.98 -12.14 0.81
CA LYS A 81 -21.13 -13.35 1.62
C LYS A 81 -22.57 -13.60 2.08
N ILE A 82 -23.36 -12.56 2.33
CA ILE A 82 -24.69 -12.71 2.93
C ILE A 82 -25.83 -12.62 1.92
N ARG A 83 -25.58 -12.08 0.72
CA ARG A 83 -26.62 -11.88 -0.31
C ARG A 83 -27.42 -13.13 -0.63
N ASP A 84 -26.78 -14.30 -0.62
CA ASP A 84 -27.43 -15.57 -0.97
C ASP A 84 -28.07 -16.24 0.27
N SER A 85 -27.82 -15.71 1.47
CA SER A 85 -28.39 -16.19 2.75
C SER A 85 -29.60 -15.38 3.20
N ILE A 86 -29.80 -14.18 2.64
CA ILE A 86 -30.94 -13.32 2.92
C ILE A 86 -31.96 -13.55 1.82
N SER A 87 -33.09 -14.17 2.17
CA SER A 87 -34.21 -14.31 1.25
C SER A 87 -35.51 -13.99 1.99
N PHE A 88 -36.13 -12.89 1.62
CA PHE A 88 -37.47 -12.52 2.04
C PHE A 88 -38.55 -13.04 1.06
N GLY A 89 -38.22 -14.05 0.24
CA GLY A 89 -39.04 -14.56 -0.86
C GLY A 89 -38.71 -13.93 -2.22
N ASN A 90 -39.21 -14.52 -3.32
CA ASN A 90 -38.93 -14.20 -4.74
C ASN A 90 -38.07 -12.96 -5.01
N ASP A 91 -36.75 -13.14 -4.92
CA ASP A 91 -35.68 -12.27 -5.46
C ASP A 91 -36.07 -10.79 -5.54
N THR A 92 -36.41 -10.22 -4.39
CA THR A 92 -36.98 -8.88 -4.31
C THR A 92 -35.87 -7.84 -4.22
N TRP A 93 -36.14 -6.61 -4.69
CA TRP A 93 -35.28 -5.44 -4.46
C TRP A 93 -34.93 -5.24 -2.96
N MET A 94 -35.72 -5.83 -2.06
CA MET A 94 -35.55 -5.82 -0.62
C MET A 94 -34.37 -6.67 -0.16
N ASP A 95 -34.10 -7.83 -0.77
CA ASP A 95 -32.99 -8.72 -0.40
C ASP A 95 -31.64 -8.04 -0.64
N GLY A 96 -31.50 -7.40 -1.80
CA GLY A 96 -30.34 -6.58 -2.14
C GLY A 96 -30.18 -5.38 -1.20
N SER A 97 -31.28 -4.67 -0.93
CA SER A 97 -31.26 -3.48 -0.04
C SER A 97 -30.86 -3.83 1.39
N VAL A 98 -31.40 -4.92 1.95
CA VAL A 98 -31.05 -5.39 3.30
C VAL A 98 -29.59 -5.86 3.36
N SER A 99 -29.12 -6.58 2.33
CA SER A 99 -27.72 -6.98 2.23
C SER A 99 -26.77 -5.79 2.25
N TRP A 100 -27.09 -4.73 1.48
CA TRP A 100 -26.31 -3.49 1.48
C TRP A 100 -26.41 -2.70 2.78
N ALA A 101 -27.57 -2.70 3.45
CA ALA A 101 -27.71 -2.07 4.77
C ALA A 101 -26.80 -2.75 5.82
N ILE A 102 -26.77 -4.08 5.84
CA ILE A 102 -25.85 -4.83 6.70
C ILE A 102 -24.40 -4.57 6.30
N GLY A 103 -24.09 -4.61 4.99
CA GLY A 103 -22.76 -4.26 4.49
C GLY A 103 -22.28 -2.87 4.93
N ALA A 104 -23.17 -1.87 4.91
CA ALA A 104 -22.88 -0.52 5.36
C ALA A 104 -22.58 -0.46 6.87
N LEU A 105 -23.32 -1.21 7.70
CA LEU A 105 -23.02 -1.32 9.14
C LEU A 105 -21.63 -1.90 9.39
N PHE A 106 -21.25 -2.93 8.63
CA PHE A 106 -19.90 -3.51 8.71
C PHE A 106 -18.82 -2.56 8.17
N ALA A 107 -19.10 -1.79 7.12
CA ALA A 107 -18.19 -0.76 6.63
C ALA A 107 -17.94 0.32 7.69
N VAL A 108 -18.99 0.79 8.39
CA VAL A 108 -18.87 1.73 9.51
C VAL A 108 -18.10 1.09 10.68
N GLY A 109 -18.37 -0.17 11.01
CA GLY A 109 -17.59 -0.90 12.02
C GLY A 109 -16.12 -0.99 11.66
N ALA A 110 -15.81 -1.32 10.40
CA ALA A 110 -14.44 -1.37 9.88
C ALA A 110 -13.75 -0.01 9.91
N TRP A 111 -14.47 1.09 9.62
CA TRP A 111 -13.93 2.44 9.72
C TRP A 111 -13.38 2.74 11.11
N TYR A 112 -14.18 2.50 12.15
CA TYR A 112 -13.77 2.75 13.53
C TYR A 112 -12.74 1.74 14.02
N ALA A 113 -12.89 0.46 13.67
CA ALA A 113 -11.92 -0.58 14.03
C ALA A 113 -10.54 -0.31 13.42
N PHE A 114 -10.49 0.02 12.13
CA PHE A 114 -9.23 0.35 11.45
C PHE A 114 -8.60 1.61 12.05
N GLY A 115 -9.41 2.63 12.37
CA GLY A 115 -8.94 3.81 13.09
C GLY A 115 -8.37 3.53 14.49
N ALA A 116 -8.85 2.47 15.17
CA ALA A 116 -8.31 2.06 16.47
C ALA A 116 -6.99 1.28 16.36
N VAL A 117 -6.76 0.60 15.24
CA VAL A 117 -5.57 -0.25 15.00
C VAL A 117 -4.43 0.51 14.33
N ILE A 118 -4.71 1.60 13.59
CA ILE A 118 -3.66 2.46 13.03
C ILE A 118 -2.75 2.96 14.16
N PRO A 119 -1.43 2.71 14.07
CA PRO A 119 -0.47 3.24 15.02
C PRO A 119 -0.58 4.76 15.12
N LYS A 120 -0.68 5.28 16.35
CA LYS A 120 -0.74 6.73 16.62
C LYS A 120 0.64 7.36 16.82
N HIS A 121 1.70 6.55 16.75
CA HIS A 121 3.07 6.96 17.00
C HIS A 121 3.99 6.38 15.91
N ARG A 122 4.84 7.24 15.34
CA ARG A 122 5.93 6.96 14.39
C ARG A 122 6.64 5.63 14.65
N GLY A 123 6.90 5.32 15.92
CA GLY A 123 6.98 3.96 16.47
C GLY A 123 7.66 2.94 15.56
N VAL A 124 7.01 1.79 15.36
CA VAL A 124 7.56 0.67 14.58
C VAL A 124 7.43 0.91 13.07
N VAL A 125 6.53 1.81 12.66
CA VAL A 125 6.27 2.12 11.24
C VAL A 125 7.49 2.82 10.64
N HIS A 126 8.14 3.73 11.37
CA HIS A 126 9.41 4.34 10.97
C HIS A 126 10.61 3.40 11.13
N SER A 127 10.60 2.23 10.48
CA SER A 127 11.69 1.25 10.57
C SER A 127 11.98 0.55 9.24
N LEU A 128 13.21 0.06 9.10
CA LEU A 128 13.62 -0.78 7.96
C LEU A 128 12.85 -2.11 7.94
N MET A 129 12.38 -2.61 9.08
CA MET A 129 11.49 -3.75 9.14
C MET A 129 10.18 -3.46 8.41
N PHE A 130 9.54 -2.32 8.68
CA PHE A 130 8.31 -1.92 7.99
C PHE A 130 8.54 -1.58 6.51
N ALA A 131 9.67 -0.97 6.16
CA ALA A 131 10.09 -0.83 4.77
C ALA A 131 10.15 -2.19 4.05
N SER A 132 10.69 -3.21 4.73
CA SER A 132 10.78 -4.58 4.20
C SER A 132 9.41 -5.24 4.08
N ILE A 133 8.53 -5.07 5.07
CA ILE A 133 7.14 -5.56 5.01
C ILE A 133 6.40 -4.92 3.84
N TYR A 134 6.56 -3.61 3.63
CA TYR A 134 5.99 -2.91 2.50
C TYR A 134 6.51 -3.46 1.17
N GLY A 135 7.84 -3.57 1.01
CA GLY A 135 8.46 -4.16 -0.17
C GLY A 135 7.98 -5.59 -0.46
N LEU A 136 7.91 -6.45 0.55
CA LEU A 136 7.42 -7.83 0.43
C LEU A 136 5.93 -7.90 0.09
N SER A 137 5.12 -6.98 0.62
CA SER A 137 3.69 -6.88 0.29
C SER A 137 3.49 -6.49 -1.17
N ILE A 138 4.29 -5.52 -1.65
CA ILE A 138 4.30 -5.14 -3.07
C ILE A 138 4.82 -6.27 -3.95
N PHE A 139 5.85 -7.01 -3.51
CA PHE A 139 6.30 -8.21 -4.22
C PHE A 139 5.16 -9.22 -4.39
N ALA A 140 4.46 -9.56 -3.30
CA ALA A 140 3.36 -10.52 -3.33
C ALA A 140 2.22 -10.03 -4.23
N LEU A 141 1.85 -8.76 -4.15
CA LEU A 141 0.86 -8.13 -5.02
C LEU A 141 1.26 -8.25 -6.49
N CYS A 142 2.48 -7.85 -6.84
CA CYS A 142 2.95 -7.89 -8.22
C CYS A 142 3.07 -9.32 -8.76
N ARG A 143 3.58 -10.25 -7.95
CA ARG A 143 3.89 -11.62 -8.38
C ARG A 143 2.66 -12.52 -8.48
N TYR A 144 1.72 -12.37 -7.54
CA TYR A 144 0.57 -13.26 -7.38
C TYR A 144 -0.77 -12.58 -7.65
N GLY A 145 -0.85 -11.25 -7.50
CA GLY A 145 -2.06 -10.48 -7.78
C GLY A 145 -2.08 -9.83 -9.16
N LEU A 146 -0.91 -9.59 -9.77
CA LEU A 146 -0.77 -8.93 -11.08
C LEU A 146 0.01 -9.81 -12.06
N ILE A 147 0.23 -9.29 -13.28
CA ILE A 147 0.82 -10.01 -14.41
C ILE A 147 2.36 -10.00 -14.44
N PHE A 148 3.04 -9.60 -13.37
CA PHE A 148 4.50 -9.43 -13.39
C PHE A 148 5.25 -10.75 -13.22
N ARG A 149 6.36 -10.88 -13.96
CA ARG A 149 7.33 -11.97 -13.73
C ARG A 149 8.11 -11.74 -12.44
N PHE A 150 8.78 -12.78 -11.95
CA PHE A 150 9.55 -12.72 -10.71
C PHE A 150 10.55 -11.56 -10.70
N GLU A 151 11.33 -11.39 -11.77
CA GLU A 151 12.37 -10.38 -11.91
C GLU A 151 11.81 -8.94 -11.95
N GLU A 152 10.61 -8.78 -12.48
CA GLU A 152 9.89 -7.51 -12.54
C GLU A 152 9.27 -7.18 -11.19
N ALA A 153 8.57 -8.15 -10.58
CA ALA A 153 8.00 -8.02 -9.25
C ALA A 153 9.10 -7.74 -8.20
N PHE A 154 10.27 -8.37 -8.33
CA PHE A 154 11.40 -8.14 -7.44
C PHE A 154 11.99 -6.73 -7.59
N PHE A 155 12.10 -6.23 -8.83
CA PHE A 155 12.47 -4.84 -9.07
C PHE A 155 11.46 -3.85 -8.45
N VAL A 156 10.15 -4.05 -8.67
CA VAL A 156 9.10 -3.18 -8.12
C VAL A 156 9.09 -3.19 -6.59
N ALA A 157 9.25 -4.37 -5.98
CA ALA A 157 9.38 -4.52 -4.52
C ALA A 157 10.61 -3.80 -3.96
N PHE A 158 11.73 -3.86 -4.68
CA PHE A 158 12.94 -3.13 -4.31
C PHE A 158 12.74 -1.60 -4.40
N MET A 159 12.04 -1.12 -5.43
CA MET A 159 11.66 0.30 -5.51
C MET A 159 10.74 0.72 -4.35
N ALA A 160 9.76 -0.11 -3.99
CA ALA A 160 8.89 0.15 -2.83
C ALA A 160 9.70 0.26 -1.53
N PHE A 161 10.64 -0.65 -1.31
CA PHE A 161 11.55 -0.61 -0.17
C PHE A 161 12.42 0.66 -0.15
N LEU A 162 13.01 1.04 -1.29
CA LEU A 162 13.84 2.24 -1.38
C LEU A 162 13.04 3.53 -1.19
N GLY A 163 11.81 3.61 -1.70
CA GLY A 163 10.92 4.76 -1.48
C GLY A 163 10.59 4.92 0.01
N TYR A 164 10.26 3.83 0.69
CA TYR A 164 10.07 3.84 2.15
C TYR A 164 11.34 4.23 2.90
N THR A 165 12.49 3.73 2.46
CA THR A 165 13.78 4.06 3.08
C THR A 165 14.14 5.52 2.85
N LEU A 166 13.80 6.11 1.70
CA LEU A 166 13.99 7.54 1.43
C LEU A 166 13.30 8.37 2.51
N HIS A 167 12.04 8.07 2.82
CA HIS A 167 11.31 8.74 3.90
C HIS A 167 12.09 8.72 5.23
N LEU A 168 12.56 7.53 5.63
CA LEU A 168 13.33 7.36 6.87
C LEU A 168 14.63 8.16 6.86
N VAL A 169 15.29 8.25 5.72
CA VAL A 169 16.52 9.05 5.54
C VAL A 169 16.22 10.54 5.68
N GLU A 170 15.13 11.02 5.09
CA GLU A 170 14.71 12.42 5.16
C GLU A 170 14.34 12.86 6.57
N ASP A 171 13.67 11.97 7.30
CA ASP A 171 13.32 12.20 8.70
C ASP A 171 14.49 11.90 9.66
N LYS A 172 15.61 11.36 9.16
CA LYS A 172 16.78 10.93 9.96
C LYS A 172 16.42 9.87 11.01
N GLU A 173 15.40 9.07 10.74
CA GLU A 173 14.86 8.04 11.63
C GLU A 173 15.19 6.61 11.12
N VAL A 174 16.32 6.43 10.44
CA VAL A 174 16.74 5.11 9.96
C VAL A 174 17.10 4.20 11.15
N LYS A 175 16.21 3.26 11.47
CA LYS A 175 16.40 2.24 12.50
C LYS A 175 15.90 0.88 12.02
N LEU A 176 16.38 -0.19 12.65
CA LEU A 176 15.99 -1.55 12.28
C LEU A 176 14.53 -1.85 12.67
N ILE A 177 14.11 -1.43 13.87
CA ILE A 177 12.78 -1.62 14.49
C ILE A 177 12.40 -0.33 15.22
#